data_AF-A0A7K1VIY7-F1
#
_entry.id   AF-A0A7K1VIY7-F1
#
_cell.length_a   1.000
_cell.length_b   1.000
_cell.length_c   1.000
_cell.angle_alpha   90.00
_cell.angle_beta   90.00
_cell.angle_gamma   90.00
#
_symmetry.space_group_name_H-M   'P 1'
#
loop_
_entity.id
_entity.type
_entity.pdbx_description
1 polymer ?
#
loop_
_entity_poly.entity_id
_entity_poly.type
_entity_poly.pdbx_seq_one_letter_code
_entity_poly.pdbx_strand_id
1 'polypeptide(L)'
;MPVTLPAPRTIDPSSVPVLRWGIIGTGIADQFVGALHVRSTQRAVAVTARDAEKTREFAERHGIPTIHDSVEALVSDPGVDVVYVSTPHPLHRSQALAAIAAGKHVLIEKPIAMSAEEAREITEAGRAAGVLVMEAMWARYLPQADVIRQVVESGVLGELRLVRADFGFSIPFDPESRLWNASLGGGALLDAGVYPISFASSVIGAPSRVSAAGATHPETGVDSRADLLLSTEAGPQALLSTSLETSLPVEAMILGSEGRLAVHSPFFGPSGLTLTLGSLSSAQESDTWIDDGPWPYGNLAFQATAFASYVAQGLLESPLHPHHEVVSVMETIDEARRQIAGASGAVQHTVAFSLVHETGSAAEAEFLSHARRTLSAIPGVTDFTVNRQVSAKSALDWQFSMVFADRAAFAAYDAHPDHVEFVQSRWVPEVAEFQENDFEVLPG
;
A
#
# COMPACT_ATOMS: atom_id res chain seq x y z
N MET A 1 0.47 -37.94 3.79
CA MET A 1 1.16 -37.60 5.06
C MET A 1 0.27 -36.59 5.75
N PRO A 2 0.11 -36.63 7.07
CA PRO A 2 -0.69 -35.64 7.77
C PRO A 2 -0.19 -34.24 7.41
N VAL A 3 -1.12 -33.32 7.15
CA VAL A 3 -0.81 -31.90 6.97
C VAL A 3 -0.05 -31.40 8.20
N THR A 4 1.06 -30.71 8.01
CA THR A 4 1.86 -30.12 9.09
C THR A 4 2.40 -28.77 8.65
N LEU A 5 2.19 -27.75 9.47
CA LEU A 5 2.74 -26.42 9.25
C LEU A 5 4.26 -26.43 9.56
N PRO A 6 5.08 -25.76 8.73
CA PRO A 6 6.52 -25.71 8.97
C PRO A 6 6.83 -24.83 10.19
N ALA A 7 7.99 -25.09 10.81
CA ALA A 7 8.54 -24.18 11.80
C ALA A 7 9.00 -22.87 11.15
N PRO A 8 8.85 -21.72 11.82
CA PRO A 8 9.31 -20.44 11.29
C PRO A 8 10.84 -20.38 11.20
N ARG A 9 11.34 -19.77 10.13
CA ARG A 9 12.75 -19.44 9.92
C ARG A 9 13.00 -18.01 10.40
N THR A 10 13.48 -17.87 11.63
CA THR A 10 13.83 -16.56 12.22
C THR A 10 15.35 -16.34 12.22
N ILE A 11 15.76 -15.07 12.18
CA ILE A 11 17.17 -14.69 12.29
C ILE A 11 17.54 -14.63 13.78
N ASP A 12 18.60 -15.33 14.18
CA ASP A 12 19.14 -15.25 15.54
C ASP A 12 19.67 -13.82 15.79
N PRO A 13 19.13 -13.07 16.77
CA PRO A 13 19.59 -11.71 17.06
C PRO A 13 21.08 -11.60 17.44
N SER A 14 21.69 -12.70 17.91
CA SER A 14 23.12 -12.75 18.22
C SER A 14 24.01 -12.93 16.99
N SER A 15 23.44 -13.30 15.84
CA SER A 15 24.16 -13.55 14.58
C SER A 15 24.36 -12.30 13.71
N VAL A 16 23.74 -11.17 14.07
CA VAL A 16 23.78 -9.91 13.30
C VAL A 16 24.63 -8.85 14.00
N PRO A 17 25.24 -7.90 13.26
CA PRO A 17 26.00 -6.82 13.88
C PRO A 17 25.12 -5.92 14.74
N VAL A 18 25.70 -5.29 15.75
CA VAL A 18 25.03 -4.26 16.55
C VAL A 18 25.13 -2.93 15.83
N LEU A 19 23.99 -2.39 15.40
CA LEU A 19 23.92 -1.04 14.85
C LEU A 19 23.58 -0.02 15.95
N ARG A 20 24.05 1.21 15.75
CA ARG A 20 23.78 2.36 16.61
C ARG A 20 22.62 3.17 16.03
N TRP A 21 21.45 3.10 16.67
CA TRP A 21 20.21 3.67 16.17
C TRP A 21 20.01 5.11 16.65
N GLY A 22 19.76 6.00 15.70
CA GLY A 22 19.22 7.35 15.93
C GLY A 22 17.71 7.33 15.75
N ILE A 23 16.96 7.85 16.72
CA ILE A 23 15.50 7.82 16.73
C ILE A 23 14.94 9.22 16.45
N ILE A 24 14.08 9.35 15.44
CA ILE A 24 13.36 10.59 15.14
C ILE A 24 11.88 10.38 15.50
N GLY A 25 11.40 11.12 16.49
CA GLY A 25 10.05 10.98 17.06
C GLY A 25 10.00 10.01 18.25
N THR A 26 9.10 10.25 19.19
CA THR A 26 8.99 9.50 20.47
C THR A 26 7.68 8.73 20.62
N GLY A 27 6.84 8.68 19.58
CA GLY A 27 5.51 8.04 19.62
C GLY A 27 5.60 6.50 19.69
N ILE A 28 5.42 5.83 18.55
CA ILE A 28 5.56 4.36 18.48
C ILE A 28 6.98 3.90 18.81
N ALA A 29 7.97 4.80 18.71
CA ALA A 29 9.35 4.55 19.12
C ALA A 29 9.52 4.04 20.56
N ASP A 30 8.60 4.36 21.47
CA ASP A 30 8.70 3.86 22.85
C ASP A 30 8.61 2.33 22.89
N GLN A 31 7.70 1.78 22.10
CA GLN A 31 7.51 0.35 21.95
C GLN A 31 8.64 -0.29 21.14
N PHE A 32 9.06 0.37 20.05
CA PHE A 32 10.16 -0.12 19.23
C PHE A 32 11.47 -0.21 20.02
N VAL A 33 11.87 0.85 20.73
CA VAL A 33 13.13 0.89 21.50
C VAL A 33 13.09 -0.11 22.66
N GLY A 34 11.95 -0.24 23.36
CA GLY A 34 11.77 -1.26 24.38
C GLY A 34 11.99 -2.68 23.84
N ALA A 35 11.37 -3.02 22.71
CA ALA A 35 11.57 -4.32 22.06
C ALA A 35 13.02 -4.48 21.54
N LEU A 36 13.58 -3.43 20.93
CA LEU A 36 14.94 -3.38 20.40
C LEU A 36 15.97 -3.77 21.47
N HIS A 37 15.91 -3.16 22.65
CA HIS A 37 16.87 -3.41 23.72
C HIS A 37 16.69 -4.77 24.39
N VAL A 38 15.44 -5.22 24.59
CA VAL A 38 15.13 -6.45 25.33
C VAL A 38 15.28 -7.71 24.47
N ARG A 39 14.92 -7.63 23.19
CA ARG A 39 14.74 -8.81 22.31
C ARG A 39 15.74 -8.86 21.16
N SER A 40 16.65 -7.89 21.08
CA SER A 40 17.73 -7.90 20.09
C SER A 40 19.05 -7.40 20.69
N THR A 41 20.11 -7.50 19.90
CA THR A 41 21.43 -6.95 20.20
C THR A 41 21.57 -5.47 19.84
N GLN A 42 20.59 -4.90 19.14
CA GLN A 42 20.59 -3.54 18.61
C GLN A 42 20.41 -2.47 19.70
N ARG A 43 20.96 -1.26 19.51
CA ARG A 43 20.92 -0.20 20.54
C ARG A 43 20.59 1.17 19.98
N ALA A 44 19.54 1.79 20.51
CA ALA A 44 19.33 3.23 20.40
C ALA A 44 20.43 4.02 21.14
N VAL A 45 21.09 4.93 20.44
CA VAL A 45 22.19 5.75 20.97
C VAL A 45 21.88 7.24 20.95
N ALA A 46 20.98 7.67 20.07
CA ALA A 46 20.60 9.07 19.91
C ALA A 46 19.09 9.21 19.69
N VAL A 47 18.50 10.33 20.14
CA VAL A 47 17.10 10.65 19.88
C VAL A 47 16.90 12.14 19.62
N THR A 48 15.95 12.48 18.76
CA THR A 48 15.43 13.84 18.60
C THR A 48 13.92 13.81 18.41
N ALA A 49 13.22 14.78 18.99
CA ALA A 49 11.82 15.06 18.70
C ALA A 49 11.49 16.52 19.05
N ARG A 50 10.31 16.98 18.64
CA ARG A 50 9.88 18.38 18.77
C ARG A 50 9.74 18.87 20.21
N ASP A 51 9.34 17.99 21.13
CA ASP A 51 9.07 18.31 22.53
C ASP A 51 10.28 17.91 23.37
N ALA A 52 11.07 18.91 23.78
CA ALA A 52 12.33 18.69 24.49
C ALA A 52 12.14 17.98 25.85
N GLU A 53 11.02 18.21 26.53
CA GLU A 53 10.75 17.59 27.82
C GLU A 53 10.41 16.10 27.65
N LYS A 54 9.46 15.79 26.77
CA LYS A 54 9.12 14.39 26.45
C LYS A 54 10.30 13.63 25.85
N THR A 55 11.16 14.30 25.08
CA THR A 55 12.37 13.69 24.51
C THR A 55 13.36 13.29 25.61
N ARG A 56 13.53 14.14 26.63
CA ARG A 56 14.39 13.83 27.77
C ARG A 56 13.85 12.67 28.59
N GLU A 57 12.56 12.68 28.91
CA GLU A 57 11.91 11.58 29.62
C GLU A 57 12.03 10.25 28.85
N PHE A 58 11.85 10.30 27.53
CA PHE A 58 12.03 9.15 26.65
C PHE A 58 13.48 8.63 26.68
N ALA A 59 14.46 9.53 26.56
CA ALA A 59 15.86 9.17 26.58
C ALA A 59 16.27 8.55 27.93
N GLU A 60 15.83 9.14 29.05
CA GLU A 60 16.06 8.62 30.40
C GLU A 60 15.43 7.23 30.58
N ARG A 61 14.17 7.05 30.17
CA ARG A 61 13.43 5.78 30.28
C ARG A 61 14.14 4.63 29.56
N HIS A 62 14.65 4.90 28.35
CA HIS A 62 15.29 3.90 27.50
C HIS A 62 16.82 3.88 27.64
N GLY A 63 17.40 4.72 28.49
CA GLY A 63 18.86 4.81 28.65
C GLY A 63 19.61 5.27 27.39
N ILE A 64 19.00 6.14 26.57
CA ILE A 64 19.59 6.69 25.36
C ILE A 64 20.54 7.84 25.76
N PRO A 65 21.85 7.74 25.48
CA PRO A 65 22.85 8.66 26.03
C PRO A 65 22.89 10.04 25.37
N THR A 66 22.34 10.19 24.15
CA THR A 66 22.45 11.43 23.38
C THR A 66 21.08 11.94 22.94
N ILE A 67 20.82 13.22 23.21
CA ILE A 67 19.65 13.95 22.72
C ILE A 67 20.16 15.03 21.78
N HIS A 68 19.58 15.08 20.59
CA HIS A 68 19.84 16.13 19.60
C HIS A 68 18.66 17.10 19.51
N ASP A 69 18.95 18.38 19.34
CA ASP A 69 17.94 19.45 19.25
C ASP A 69 17.26 19.54 17.88
N SER A 70 17.74 18.78 16.89
CA SER A 70 17.21 18.79 15.53
C SER A 70 17.44 17.47 14.79
N VAL A 71 16.68 17.25 13.73
CA VAL A 71 16.87 16.13 12.79
C VAL A 71 18.26 16.23 12.15
N GLU A 72 18.66 17.42 11.73
CA GLU A 72 19.94 17.70 11.06
C GLU A 72 21.14 17.32 11.95
N ALA A 73 21.06 17.65 13.25
CA ALA A 73 22.08 17.28 14.22
C ALA A 73 22.16 15.76 14.41
N LEU A 74 21.01 15.08 14.51
CA LEU A 74 20.96 13.62 14.67
C LEU A 74 21.51 12.89 13.44
N VAL A 75 21.11 13.28 12.23
CA VAL A 75 21.57 12.60 11.01
C VAL A 75 23.05 12.87 10.70
N SER A 76 23.60 13.97 11.20
CA SER A 76 25.03 14.30 11.06
C SER A 76 25.92 13.60 12.09
N ASP A 77 25.35 12.93 13.08
CA ASP A 77 26.10 12.31 14.17
C ASP A 77 26.92 11.09 13.66
N PRO A 78 28.27 11.09 13.76
CA PRO A 78 29.09 9.92 13.41
C PRO A 78 28.86 8.72 14.37
N GLY A 79 28.20 8.97 15.50
CA GLY A 79 27.71 8.00 16.46
C GLY A 79 26.55 7.15 15.97
N VAL A 80 25.86 7.55 14.90
CA VAL A 80 24.63 6.91 14.39
C VAL A 80 24.93 6.15 13.09
N ASP A 81 24.50 4.89 13.00
CA ASP A 81 24.60 4.05 11.79
C ASP A 81 23.29 4.02 11.01
N VAL A 82 22.17 4.02 11.73
CA VAL A 82 20.82 3.86 11.21
C VAL A 82 19.87 4.85 11.86
N VAL A 83 18.96 5.41 11.07
CA VAL A 83 17.91 6.32 11.54
C VAL A 83 16.56 5.61 11.48
N TYR A 84 15.83 5.60 12.59
CA TYR A 84 14.44 5.18 12.65
C TYR A 84 13.53 6.40 12.66
N VAL A 85 12.75 6.57 11.59
CA VAL A 85 11.79 7.66 11.42
C VAL A 85 10.42 7.18 11.91
N SER A 86 9.93 7.76 13.00
CA SER A 86 8.71 7.34 13.70
C SER A 86 7.75 8.51 14.01
N THR A 87 7.78 9.50 13.13
CA THR A 87 6.98 10.73 13.22
C THR A 87 5.62 10.55 12.55
N PRO A 88 4.71 11.54 12.61
CA PRO A 88 3.49 11.49 11.80
C PRO A 88 3.80 11.41 10.30
N HIS A 89 2.93 10.73 9.53
CA HIS A 89 3.17 10.33 8.14
C HIS A 89 3.72 11.45 7.22
N PRO A 90 3.21 12.71 7.27
CA PRO A 90 3.69 13.78 6.39
C PRO A 90 5.17 14.18 6.61
N LEU A 91 5.77 13.77 7.72
CA LEU A 91 7.16 14.08 8.04
C LEU A 91 8.12 12.97 7.60
N HIS A 92 7.63 11.79 7.19
CA HIS A 92 8.47 10.66 6.82
C HIS A 92 9.42 11.01 5.69
N ARG A 93 8.90 11.56 4.58
CA ARG A 93 9.68 11.90 3.39
C ARG A 93 10.86 12.81 3.67
N SER A 94 10.62 13.98 4.26
CA SER A 94 11.68 14.97 4.46
C SER A 94 12.76 14.46 5.43
N GLN A 95 12.37 13.73 6.48
CA GLN A 95 13.30 13.20 7.48
C GLN A 95 14.09 12.00 6.93
N ALA A 96 13.45 11.13 6.16
CA ALA A 96 14.11 10.02 5.48
C ALA A 96 15.15 10.54 4.48
N LEU A 97 14.78 11.49 3.63
CA LEU A 97 15.70 12.08 2.65
C LEU A 97 16.89 12.79 3.31
N ALA A 98 16.68 13.46 4.44
CA ALA A 98 17.78 14.04 5.22
C ALA A 98 18.75 12.98 5.75
N ALA A 99 18.23 11.87 6.28
CA ALA A 99 19.06 10.75 6.76
C ALA A 99 19.82 10.05 5.62
N ILE A 100 19.15 9.82 4.48
CA ILE A 100 19.75 9.24 3.28
C ILE A 100 20.87 10.13 2.75
N ALA A 101 20.64 11.45 2.65
CA ALA A 101 21.64 12.40 2.19
C ALA A 101 22.89 12.47 3.11
N ALA A 102 22.71 12.18 4.41
CA ALA A 102 23.80 12.04 5.38
C ALA A 102 24.49 10.66 5.34
N GLY A 103 24.10 9.76 4.42
CA GLY A 103 24.67 8.43 4.27
C GLY A 103 24.24 7.44 5.36
N LYS A 104 23.11 7.67 6.04
CA LYS A 104 22.58 6.76 7.05
C LYS A 104 21.66 5.73 6.41
N HIS A 105 21.68 4.50 6.95
CA HIS A 105 20.61 3.54 6.67
C HIS A 105 19.32 4.03 7.32
N VAL A 106 18.16 3.75 6.72
CA VAL A 106 16.88 4.30 7.19
C VAL A 106 15.81 3.22 7.30
N LEU A 107 15.23 3.11 8.51
CA LEU A 107 13.99 2.39 8.77
C LEU A 107 12.87 3.43 8.97
N ILE A 108 11.81 3.36 8.18
CA ILE A 108 10.75 4.39 8.16
C ILE A 108 9.44 3.75 8.58
N GLU A 109 8.73 4.32 9.56
CA GLU A 109 7.41 3.84 9.96
C GLU A 109 6.43 3.74 8.80
N LYS A 110 5.47 2.81 8.94
CA LYS A 110 4.41 2.60 7.96
C LYS A 110 3.31 3.67 8.09
N PRO A 111 2.66 4.07 6.97
CA PRO A 111 3.11 3.85 5.60
C PRO A 111 4.41 4.65 5.37
N ILE A 112 5.29 4.15 4.51
CA ILE A 112 6.61 4.75 4.27
C ILE A 112 6.55 6.26 3.93
N ALA A 113 5.45 6.69 3.29
CA ALA A 113 5.20 8.06 2.87
C ALA A 113 3.69 8.34 2.70
N MET A 114 3.34 9.56 2.28
CA MET A 114 1.93 9.96 2.07
C MET A 114 1.36 9.54 0.72
N SER A 115 2.21 9.21 -0.25
CA SER A 115 1.83 8.78 -1.60
C SER A 115 2.88 7.85 -2.23
N ALA A 116 2.51 7.23 -3.34
CA ALA A 116 3.42 6.42 -4.15
C ALA A 116 4.59 7.22 -4.73
N GLU A 117 4.35 8.48 -5.13
CA GLU A 117 5.40 9.37 -5.64
C GLU A 117 6.48 9.61 -4.59
N GLU A 118 6.07 9.95 -3.36
CA GLU A 118 7.01 10.15 -2.25
C GLU A 118 7.74 8.85 -1.90
N ALA A 119 7.06 7.71 -1.93
CA ALA A 119 7.69 6.41 -1.70
C ALA A 119 8.75 6.08 -2.77
N ARG A 120 8.49 6.39 -4.05
CA ARG A 120 9.48 6.25 -5.14
C ARG A 120 10.69 7.15 -4.89
N GLU A 121 10.47 8.41 -4.55
CA GLU A 121 11.57 9.34 -4.29
C GLU A 121 12.48 8.86 -3.15
N ILE A 122 11.90 8.42 -2.03
CA ILE A 122 12.65 7.89 -0.89
C ILE A 122 13.48 6.66 -1.28
N THR A 123 12.87 5.70 -1.98
CA THR A 123 13.51 4.44 -2.35
C THR A 123 14.61 4.63 -3.40
N GLU A 124 14.38 5.49 -4.39
CA GLU A 124 15.37 5.89 -5.39
C GLU A 124 16.55 6.64 -4.76
N ALA A 125 16.29 7.58 -3.85
CA ALA A 125 17.34 8.29 -3.12
C ALA A 125 18.21 7.33 -2.31
N GLY A 126 17.60 6.36 -1.62
CA GLY A 126 18.33 5.32 -0.87
C GLY A 126 19.26 4.50 -1.76
N ARG A 127 18.73 4.05 -2.91
CA ARG A 127 19.50 3.32 -3.92
C ARG A 127 20.67 4.15 -4.47
N ALA A 128 20.43 5.42 -4.78
CA ALA A 128 21.45 6.33 -5.30
C ALA A 128 22.55 6.62 -4.27
N ALA A 129 22.20 6.72 -2.99
CA ALA A 129 23.15 6.93 -1.89
C ALA A 129 23.87 5.64 -1.45
N GLY A 130 23.44 4.46 -1.93
CA GLY A 130 24.03 3.18 -1.54
C GLY A 130 23.72 2.78 -0.09
N VAL A 131 22.58 3.21 0.45
CA VAL A 131 22.15 2.89 1.81
C VAL A 131 20.88 2.03 1.80
N LEU A 132 20.78 1.10 2.76
CA LEU A 132 19.55 0.37 3.04
C LEU A 132 18.42 1.34 3.42
N VAL A 133 17.31 1.25 2.68
CA VAL A 133 16.03 1.88 3.02
C VAL A 133 14.98 0.78 3.15
N MET A 134 14.26 0.78 4.28
CA MET A 134 13.25 -0.22 4.59
C MET A 134 12.02 0.45 5.21
N GLU A 135 10.82 0.10 4.71
CA GLU A 135 9.59 0.40 5.43
C GLU A 135 9.47 -0.54 6.64
N ALA A 136 9.10 0.02 7.79
CA ALA A 136 8.88 -0.67 9.05
C ALA A 136 7.52 -1.41 9.08
N MET A 137 7.22 -2.15 8.01
CA MET A 137 6.07 -3.05 7.95
C MET A 137 6.37 -4.31 8.77
N TRP A 138 6.40 -4.15 10.09
CA TRP A 138 6.85 -5.15 11.05
C TRP A 138 6.21 -6.53 10.88
N ALA A 139 4.94 -6.58 10.45
CA ALA A 139 4.20 -7.80 10.14
C ALA A 139 4.93 -8.74 9.16
N ARG A 140 5.76 -8.20 8.25
CA ARG A 140 6.57 -8.96 7.28
C ARG A 140 7.66 -9.83 7.92
N TYR A 141 8.09 -9.45 9.12
CA TYR A 141 9.28 -10.01 9.77
C TYR A 141 8.96 -10.95 10.92
N LEU A 142 7.67 -11.17 11.19
CA LEU A 142 7.21 -12.04 12.26
C LEU A 142 7.43 -13.52 11.92
N PRO A 143 7.56 -14.39 12.94
CA PRO A 143 7.62 -15.83 12.74
C PRO A 143 6.46 -16.36 11.87
N GLN A 144 5.24 -15.90 12.16
CA GLN A 144 4.05 -16.31 11.40
C GLN A 144 4.13 -15.93 9.91
N ALA A 145 4.74 -14.78 9.58
CA ALA A 145 4.90 -14.35 8.19
C ALA A 145 5.84 -15.27 7.42
N ASP A 146 6.86 -15.83 8.07
CA ASP A 146 7.70 -16.84 7.44
C ASP A 146 6.96 -18.16 7.22
N VAL A 147 6.14 -18.61 8.18
CA VAL A 147 5.30 -19.82 8.00
C VAL A 147 4.31 -19.63 6.84
N ILE A 148 3.64 -18.47 6.77
CA ILE A 148 2.72 -18.12 5.67
C ILE A 148 3.45 -18.21 4.33
N ARG A 149 4.63 -17.58 4.22
CA ARG A 149 5.44 -17.60 3.00
C ARG A 149 5.87 -19.02 2.63
N GLN A 150 6.32 -19.83 3.59
CA GLN A 150 6.66 -21.24 3.34
C GLN A 150 5.45 -22.03 2.80
N VAL A 151 4.25 -21.81 3.35
CA VAL A 151 3.01 -22.46 2.87
C VAL A 151 2.70 -22.04 1.43
N VAL A 152 2.77 -20.75 1.12
CA VAL A 152 2.55 -20.24 -0.24
C VAL A 152 3.61 -20.77 -1.22
N GLU A 153 4.89 -20.67 -0.88
CA GLU A 153 6.03 -21.15 -1.69
C GLU A 153 5.97 -22.65 -1.98
N SER A 154 5.44 -23.45 -1.04
CA SER A 154 5.32 -24.90 -1.21
C SER A 154 4.29 -25.32 -2.27
N GLY A 155 3.36 -24.43 -2.64
CA GLY A 155 2.25 -24.73 -3.54
C GLY A 155 1.17 -25.65 -2.94
N VAL A 156 1.21 -25.93 -1.63
CA VAL A 156 0.28 -26.87 -0.98
C VAL A 156 -1.19 -26.44 -1.04
N LEU A 157 -1.45 -25.13 -1.23
CA LEU A 157 -2.79 -24.59 -1.42
C LEU A 157 -3.31 -24.78 -2.86
N GLY A 158 -2.49 -25.28 -3.79
CA GLY A 158 -2.82 -25.37 -5.20
C GLY A 158 -2.79 -24.00 -5.88
N GLU A 159 -3.66 -23.81 -6.88
CA GLU A 159 -3.81 -22.51 -7.55
C GLU A 159 -4.47 -21.51 -6.60
N LEU A 160 -3.76 -20.43 -6.26
CA LEU A 160 -4.32 -19.35 -5.44
C LEU A 160 -5.50 -18.70 -6.17
N ARG A 161 -6.58 -18.44 -5.43
CA ARG A 161 -7.84 -17.87 -5.95
C ARG A 161 -8.22 -16.55 -5.30
N LEU A 162 -8.13 -16.48 -3.98
CA LEU A 162 -8.63 -15.34 -3.23
C LEU A 162 -7.79 -15.12 -1.97
N VAL A 163 -7.44 -13.87 -1.71
CA VAL A 163 -6.98 -13.39 -0.41
C VAL A 163 -8.09 -12.56 0.23
N ARG A 164 -8.29 -12.74 1.53
CA ARG A 164 -9.13 -11.86 2.34
C ARG A 164 -8.29 -11.30 3.48
N ALA A 165 -8.43 -10.03 3.79
CA ALA A 165 -7.87 -9.47 5.01
C ALA A 165 -8.64 -8.22 5.40
N ASP A 166 -8.80 -8.00 6.70
CA ASP A 166 -9.47 -6.81 7.20
C ASP A 166 -8.72 -6.22 8.39
N PHE A 167 -8.74 -4.89 8.52
CA PHE A 167 -8.28 -4.21 9.72
C PHE A 167 -9.09 -2.93 9.94
N GLY A 168 -9.94 -2.96 10.96
CA GLY A 168 -10.68 -1.79 11.40
C GLY A 168 -11.00 -1.82 12.87
N PHE A 169 -11.17 -0.64 13.44
CA PHE A 169 -11.51 -0.40 14.83
C PHE A 169 -12.51 0.75 14.89
N SER A 170 -13.26 0.87 15.98
CA SER A 170 -14.13 2.01 16.23
C SER A 170 -13.42 2.99 17.18
N ILE A 171 -13.07 4.18 16.68
CA ILE A 171 -12.42 5.24 17.48
C ILE A 171 -13.33 6.47 17.49
N PRO A 172 -13.54 7.11 18.66
CA PRO A 172 -14.32 8.35 18.73
C PRO A 172 -13.80 9.42 17.76
N PHE A 173 -14.72 10.12 17.12
CA PHE A 173 -14.38 11.24 16.25
C PHE A 173 -13.78 12.39 17.07
N ASP A 174 -12.61 12.84 16.64
CA ASP A 174 -11.91 14.04 17.11
C ASP A 174 -11.08 14.59 15.94
N PRO A 175 -11.44 15.74 15.34
CA PRO A 175 -10.76 16.27 14.15
C PRO A 175 -9.30 16.65 14.39
N GLU A 176 -8.89 16.85 15.64
CA GLU A 176 -7.50 17.11 16.01
C GLU A 176 -6.68 15.83 16.17
N SER A 177 -7.34 14.68 16.32
CA SER A 177 -6.66 13.40 16.49
C SER A 177 -6.00 12.94 15.18
N ARG A 178 -4.84 12.29 15.31
CA ARG A 178 -4.00 11.85 14.17
C ARG A 178 -4.78 11.07 13.09
N LEU A 179 -5.74 10.24 13.49
CA LEU A 179 -6.46 9.35 12.58
C LEU A 179 -7.56 10.06 11.79
N TRP A 180 -8.13 11.13 12.35
CA TRP A 180 -9.21 11.90 11.71
C TRP A 180 -8.69 13.16 11.02
N ASN A 181 -7.42 13.54 11.23
CA ASN A 181 -6.85 14.78 10.72
C ASN A 181 -6.07 14.55 9.40
N ALA A 182 -6.57 15.13 8.30
CA ALA A 182 -5.94 15.04 6.98
C ALA A 182 -4.52 15.61 6.94
N SER A 183 -4.25 16.70 7.67
CA SER A 183 -2.93 17.34 7.73
C SER A 183 -1.87 16.49 8.45
N LEU A 184 -2.29 15.48 9.21
CA LEU A 184 -1.44 14.51 9.88
C LEU A 184 -1.37 13.16 9.14
N GLY A 185 -1.97 13.08 7.95
CA GLY A 185 -2.06 11.85 7.16
C GLY A 185 -3.03 10.83 7.73
N GLY A 186 -4.13 11.30 8.35
CA GLY A 186 -5.23 10.47 8.83
C GLY A 186 -5.99 9.77 7.69
N GLY A 187 -6.90 8.89 8.09
CA GLY A 187 -7.66 8.01 7.19
C GLY A 187 -7.46 6.53 7.50
N ALA A 188 -8.49 5.73 7.25
CA ALA A 188 -8.48 4.28 7.46
C ALA A 188 -7.40 3.61 6.59
N LEU A 189 -7.27 4.01 5.32
CA LEU A 189 -6.39 3.41 4.32
C LEU A 189 -4.91 3.56 4.67
N LEU A 190 -4.46 4.77 5.04
CA LEU A 190 -3.07 5.00 5.40
C LEU A 190 -2.70 4.36 6.74
N ASP A 191 -3.61 4.32 7.71
CA ASP A 191 -3.29 3.82 9.05
C ASP A 191 -3.50 2.30 9.20
N ALA A 192 -4.71 1.83 8.96
CA ALA A 192 -5.10 0.44 9.17
C ALA A 192 -5.08 -0.35 7.85
N GLY A 193 -5.58 0.22 6.75
CA GLY A 193 -5.71 -0.41 5.44
C GLY A 193 -4.39 -0.79 4.77
N VAL A 194 -3.29 -0.12 5.13
CA VAL A 194 -1.94 -0.47 4.65
C VAL A 194 -1.57 -1.92 5.03
N TYR A 195 -2.06 -2.44 6.16
CA TYR A 195 -1.79 -3.83 6.56
C TYR A 195 -2.46 -4.88 5.67
N PRO A 196 -3.79 -4.87 5.44
CA PRO A 196 -4.43 -5.83 4.55
C PRO A 196 -3.96 -5.68 3.09
N ILE A 197 -3.66 -4.46 2.63
CA ILE A 197 -3.10 -4.22 1.28
C ILE A 197 -1.70 -4.83 1.16
N SER A 198 -0.83 -4.57 2.14
CA SER A 198 0.52 -5.16 2.19
C SER A 198 0.46 -6.68 2.26
N PHE A 199 -0.42 -7.25 3.11
CA PHE A 199 -0.61 -8.69 3.21
C PHE A 199 -1.02 -9.32 1.87
N ALA A 200 -2.02 -8.75 1.19
CA ALA A 200 -2.41 -9.21 -0.14
C ALA A 200 -1.25 -9.13 -1.12
N SER A 201 -0.53 -8.00 -1.14
CA SER A 201 0.64 -7.82 -2.01
C SER A 201 1.69 -8.92 -1.86
N SER A 202 2.00 -9.39 -0.63
CA SER A 202 2.98 -10.50 -0.48
C SER A 202 2.52 -11.85 -1.04
N VAL A 203 1.22 -12.02 -1.24
CA VAL A 203 0.64 -13.31 -1.64
C VAL A 203 0.33 -13.32 -3.13
N ILE A 204 -0.21 -12.21 -3.64
CA ILE A 204 -0.71 -12.11 -5.02
C ILE A 204 0.07 -11.14 -5.90
N GLY A 205 1.03 -10.40 -5.33
CA GLY A 205 1.79 -9.36 -6.03
C GLY A 205 0.99 -8.08 -6.30
N ALA A 206 1.55 -7.23 -7.16
CA ALA A 206 0.94 -5.98 -7.57
C ALA A 206 -0.39 -6.22 -8.33
N PRO A 207 -1.47 -5.50 -7.99
CA PRO A 207 -2.73 -5.61 -8.71
C PRO A 207 -2.64 -4.91 -10.08
N SER A 208 -3.32 -5.47 -11.09
CA SER A 208 -3.55 -4.80 -12.38
C SER A 208 -4.80 -3.91 -12.36
N ARG A 209 -5.69 -4.11 -11.38
CA ARG A 209 -6.89 -3.29 -11.19
C ARG A 209 -7.26 -3.19 -9.72
N VAL A 210 -7.61 -1.96 -9.31
CA VAL A 210 -8.18 -1.64 -7.99
C VAL A 210 -9.62 -1.20 -8.18
N SER A 211 -10.54 -1.77 -7.41
CA SER A 211 -11.92 -1.25 -7.29
C SER A 211 -12.20 -1.02 -5.81
N ALA A 212 -12.44 0.21 -5.42
CA ALA A 212 -12.62 0.63 -4.04
C ALA A 212 -13.94 1.38 -3.86
N ALA A 213 -14.62 1.11 -2.76
CA ALA A 213 -15.80 1.83 -2.32
C ALA A 213 -15.69 2.12 -0.83
N GLY A 214 -16.24 3.24 -0.38
CA GLY A 214 -16.04 3.66 1.01
C GLY A 214 -16.78 4.94 1.34
N ALA A 215 -16.36 5.60 2.41
CA ALA A 215 -16.84 6.90 2.78
C ALA A 215 -15.69 7.75 3.32
N THR A 216 -15.77 9.06 3.10
CA THR A 216 -14.94 10.05 3.79
C THR A 216 -15.73 10.72 4.90
N HIS A 217 -15.03 11.14 5.97
CA HIS A 217 -15.65 11.98 6.98
C HIS A 217 -15.91 13.39 6.40
N PRO A 218 -17.12 13.96 6.52
CA PRO A 218 -17.48 15.20 5.84
C PRO A 218 -16.70 16.44 6.33
N GLU A 219 -16.26 16.44 7.59
CA GLU A 219 -15.54 17.59 8.16
C GLU A 219 -14.05 17.61 7.78
N THR A 220 -13.41 16.44 7.74
CA THR A 220 -11.96 16.34 7.62
C THR A 220 -11.51 15.80 6.27
N GLY A 221 -12.41 15.22 5.48
CA GLY A 221 -12.13 14.67 4.15
C GLY A 221 -11.31 13.38 4.15
N VAL A 222 -10.90 12.86 5.31
CA VAL A 222 -10.19 11.58 5.39
C VAL A 222 -11.15 10.42 5.16
N ASP A 223 -10.68 9.35 4.55
CA ASP A 223 -11.47 8.12 4.42
C ASP A 223 -11.74 7.50 5.79
N SER A 224 -13.03 7.30 6.13
CA SER A 224 -13.44 6.70 7.40
C SER A 224 -13.56 5.18 7.29
N ARG A 225 -13.89 4.66 6.10
CA ARG A 225 -13.97 3.24 5.78
C ARG A 225 -13.75 2.98 4.30
N ALA A 226 -13.22 1.82 3.97
CA ALA A 226 -12.94 1.39 2.61
C ALA A 226 -13.08 -0.14 2.48
N ASP A 227 -13.70 -0.58 1.38
CA ASP A 227 -13.70 -1.95 0.89
C ASP A 227 -13.06 -1.98 -0.50
N LEU A 228 -12.12 -2.90 -0.73
CA LEU A 228 -11.32 -2.99 -1.95
C LEU A 228 -11.41 -4.39 -2.56
N LEU A 229 -11.61 -4.44 -3.88
CA LEU A 229 -11.37 -5.61 -4.72
C LEU A 229 -10.12 -5.36 -5.58
N LEU A 230 -9.06 -6.10 -5.30
CA LEU A 230 -7.83 -6.09 -6.08
C LEU A 230 -7.84 -7.27 -7.05
N SER A 231 -7.55 -7.02 -8.34
CA SER A 231 -7.47 -8.06 -9.36
C SER A 231 -6.09 -8.06 -10.04
N THR A 232 -5.65 -9.24 -10.44
CA THR A 232 -4.45 -9.48 -11.27
C THR A 232 -4.88 -9.94 -12.67
N GLU A 233 -4.03 -9.83 -13.70
CA GLU A 233 -4.43 -10.04 -15.10
C GLU A 233 -5.02 -11.43 -15.43
N ALA A 234 -4.64 -12.48 -14.70
CA ALA A 234 -5.18 -13.83 -14.87
C ALA A 234 -5.13 -14.69 -13.59
N GLY A 235 -4.98 -14.04 -12.44
CA GLY A 235 -4.58 -14.70 -11.19
C GLY A 235 -5.58 -14.55 -10.05
N PRO A 236 -5.11 -14.70 -8.80
CA PRO A 236 -5.93 -14.51 -7.62
C PRO A 236 -6.41 -13.06 -7.47
N GLN A 237 -7.53 -12.89 -6.76
CA GLN A 237 -8.05 -11.60 -6.33
C GLN A 237 -7.80 -11.38 -4.84
N ALA A 238 -7.91 -10.15 -4.36
CA ALA A 238 -8.00 -9.85 -2.92
C ALA A 238 -9.26 -9.05 -2.60
N LEU A 239 -9.95 -9.43 -1.53
CA LEU A 239 -11.05 -8.67 -0.94
C LEU A 239 -10.61 -8.13 0.41
N LEU A 240 -10.49 -6.81 0.51
CA LEU A 240 -9.90 -6.13 1.66
C LEU A 240 -10.88 -5.13 2.27
N SER A 241 -10.84 -4.97 3.59
CA SER A 241 -11.66 -3.99 4.29
C SER A 241 -10.87 -3.23 5.35
N THR A 242 -11.17 -1.94 5.53
CA THR A 242 -10.63 -1.13 6.62
C THR A 242 -11.63 -0.09 7.11
N SER A 243 -11.54 0.28 8.38
CA SER A 243 -12.48 1.22 9.02
C SER A 243 -11.91 1.86 10.28
N LEU A 244 -12.19 3.16 10.48
CA LEU A 244 -12.03 3.89 11.74
C LEU A 244 -13.33 3.93 12.57
N GLU A 245 -14.44 3.47 11.99
CA GLU A 245 -15.78 3.54 12.59
C GLU A 245 -16.28 2.17 13.06
N THR A 246 -15.69 1.08 12.56
CA THR A 246 -16.17 -0.29 12.72
C THR A 246 -15.05 -1.19 13.21
N SER A 247 -15.28 -1.87 14.34
CA SER A 247 -14.42 -2.95 14.79
C SER A 247 -14.60 -4.18 13.90
N LEU A 248 -13.60 -4.46 13.06
CA LEU A 248 -13.56 -5.63 12.18
C LEU A 248 -12.88 -6.81 12.90
N PRO A 249 -13.00 -8.06 12.38
CA PRO A 249 -12.35 -9.24 12.98
C PRO A 249 -10.82 -9.14 13.12
N VAL A 250 -10.16 -8.36 12.26
CA VAL A 250 -8.71 -8.24 12.16
C VAL A 250 -8.05 -9.57 11.78
N GLU A 251 -8.65 -10.27 10.81
CA GLU A 251 -8.20 -11.60 10.35
C GLU A 251 -7.72 -11.54 8.89
N ALA A 252 -7.03 -12.60 8.46
CA ALA A 252 -6.70 -12.78 7.06
C ALA A 252 -6.84 -14.24 6.62
N MET A 253 -7.00 -14.47 5.32
CA MET A 253 -7.14 -15.80 4.75
C MET A 253 -6.56 -15.86 3.34
N ILE A 254 -5.84 -16.94 3.05
CA ILE A 254 -5.36 -17.28 1.71
C ILE A 254 -6.12 -18.53 1.26
N LEU A 255 -6.80 -18.44 0.11
CA LEU A 255 -7.60 -19.52 -0.44
C LEU A 255 -7.04 -19.96 -1.78
N GLY A 256 -6.79 -21.26 -1.92
CA GLY A 256 -6.39 -21.89 -3.17
C GLY A 256 -7.31 -23.06 -3.55
N SER A 257 -7.01 -23.71 -4.68
CA SER A 257 -7.82 -24.81 -5.21
C SER A 257 -7.83 -26.07 -4.33
N GLU A 258 -6.77 -26.30 -3.57
CA GLU A 258 -6.58 -27.52 -2.75
C GLU A 258 -6.80 -27.28 -1.25
N GLY A 259 -6.97 -26.02 -0.83
CA GLY A 259 -7.13 -25.71 0.58
C GLY A 259 -7.12 -24.23 0.91
N ARG A 260 -7.00 -23.93 2.19
CA ARG A 260 -6.94 -22.56 2.73
C ARG A 260 -5.99 -22.46 3.92
N LEU A 261 -5.39 -21.30 4.07
CA LEU A 261 -4.65 -20.89 5.27
C LEU A 261 -5.41 -19.74 5.94
N ALA A 262 -5.93 -19.97 7.14
CA ALA A 262 -6.50 -18.91 7.97
C ALA A 262 -5.41 -18.32 8.86
N VAL A 263 -5.30 -16.99 8.91
CA VAL A 263 -4.45 -16.22 9.81
C VAL A 263 -5.36 -15.57 10.85
N HIS A 264 -5.16 -15.95 12.10
CA HIS A 264 -6.05 -15.58 13.20
C HIS A 264 -5.88 -14.11 13.57
N SER A 265 -6.78 -13.61 14.41
CA SER A 265 -6.76 -12.23 14.87
C SER A 265 -5.73 -12.00 15.98
N PRO A 266 -4.93 -10.93 15.93
CA PRO A 266 -4.78 -10.00 14.80
C PRO A 266 -3.79 -10.55 13.74
N PHE A 267 -4.14 -10.52 12.45
CA PHE A 267 -3.29 -11.14 11.41
C PHE A 267 -1.94 -10.45 11.21
N PHE A 268 -1.82 -9.18 11.63
CA PHE A 268 -0.58 -8.40 11.51
C PHE A 268 0.36 -8.56 12.71
N GLY A 269 0.00 -9.35 13.73
CA GLY A 269 1.04 -9.95 14.56
C GLY A 269 0.68 -11.19 15.35
N PRO A 270 1.44 -11.54 16.41
CA PRO A 270 1.40 -12.87 17.03
C PRO A 270 -0.02 -13.33 17.32
N SER A 271 -0.42 -14.39 16.63
CA SER A 271 -1.74 -15.00 16.75
C SER A 271 -1.63 -16.50 16.45
N GLY A 272 -2.15 -16.95 15.31
CA GLY A 272 -2.14 -18.35 14.92
C GLY A 272 -2.46 -18.54 13.45
N LEU A 273 -2.13 -19.72 12.96
CA LEU A 273 -2.32 -20.15 11.58
C LEU A 273 -3.04 -21.49 11.57
N THR A 274 -4.10 -21.62 10.77
CA THR A 274 -4.74 -22.93 10.52
C THR A 274 -4.70 -23.23 9.04
N LEU A 275 -3.93 -24.26 8.67
CA LEU A 275 -3.93 -24.82 7.32
C LEU A 275 -5.00 -25.90 7.25
N THR A 276 -5.87 -25.83 6.25
CA THR A 276 -6.86 -26.87 5.95
C THR A 276 -6.74 -27.25 4.49
N LEU A 277 -6.45 -28.52 4.21
CA LEU A 277 -6.43 -29.09 2.86
C LEU A 277 -7.66 -29.95 2.62
N GLY A 278 -8.06 -30.05 1.35
CA GLY A 278 -9.27 -30.72 0.92
C GLY A 278 -10.47 -29.78 0.85
N SER A 279 -11.61 -30.34 0.47
CA SER A 279 -12.85 -29.62 0.19
C SER A 279 -14.03 -30.27 0.92
N LEU A 280 -15.25 -29.78 0.69
CA LEU A 280 -16.45 -30.43 1.22
C LEU A 280 -16.72 -31.81 0.58
N SER A 281 -16.15 -32.07 -0.60
CA SER A 281 -16.32 -33.34 -1.33
C SER A 281 -15.14 -34.31 -1.13
N SER A 282 -14.13 -33.95 -0.34
CA SER A 282 -12.98 -34.81 -0.02
C SER A 282 -12.77 -34.88 1.49
N ALA A 283 -11.92 -35.81 1.95
CA ALA A 283 -11.42 -35.74 3.32
C ALA A 283 -10.71 -34.40 3.54
N GLN A 284 -10.92 -33.79 4.71
CA GLN A 284 -10.20 -32.60 5.14
C GLN A 284 -9.15 -32.97 6.18
N GLU A 285 -7.96 -32.43 6.00
CA GLU A 285 -6.88 -32.50 6.97
C GLU A 285 -6.49 -31.09 7.37
N SER A 286 -6.19 -30.88 8.65
CA SER A 286 -5.82 -29.57 9.16
C SER A 286 -4.72 -29.64 10.20
N ASP A 287 -3.90 -28.61 10.22
CA ASP A 287 -2.92 -28.36 11.28
C ASP A 287 -3.03 -26.90 11.75
N THR A 288 -2.68 -26.66 13.01
CA THR A 288 -2.69 -25.33 13.60
C THR A 288 -1.38 -25.04 14.30
N TRP A 289 -0.78 -23.90 13.95
CA TRP A 289 0.40 -23.34 14.58
C TRP A 289 0.00 -22.07 15.34
N ILE A 290 0.56 -21.87 16.54
CA ILE A 290 0.27 -20.73 17.40
C ILE A 290 1.56 -19.96 17.66
N ASP A 291 1.49 -18.63 17.58
CA ASP A 291 2.59 -17.73 17.97
C ASP A 291 2.39 -17.27 19.41
N ASP A 292 3.09 -17.90 20.35
CA ASP A 292 3.11 -17.49 21.77
C ASP A 292 4.05 -16.28 22.03
N GLY A 293 4.41 -15.55 20.97
CA GLY A 293 5.25 -14.36 21.03
C GLY A 293 4.64 -13.22 21.85
N PRO A 294 5.48 -12.32 22.40
CA PRO A 294 5.00 -11.22 23.26
C PRO A 294 4.16 -10.19 22.47
N TRP A 295 2.86 -10.15 22.75
CA TRP A 295 1.91 -9.17 22.20
C TRP A 295 1.74 -7.94 23.14
N PRO A 296 1.55 -6.70 22.62
CA PRO A 296 1.48 -6.33 21.21
C PRO A 296 2.83 -6.07 20.53
N TYR A 297 3.82 -5.55 21.25
CA TYR A 297 4.94 -4.88 20.60
C TYR A 297 6.31 -5.53 20.78
N GLY A 298 6.40 -6.62 21.56
CA GLY A 298 7.69 -7.29 21.81
C GLY A 298 8.34 -7.86 20.54
N ASN A 299 7.56 -7.99 19.46
CA ASN A 299 8.02 -8.54 18.17
C ASN A 299 8.47 -7.48 17.16
N LEU A 300 8.41 -6.19 17.51
CA LEU A 300 9.03 -5.12 16.70
C LEU A 300 10.56 -5.31 16.57
N ALA A 301 11.18 -6.11 17.44
CA ALA A 301 12.62 -6.43 17.35
C ALA A 301 12.99 -7.31 16.14
N PHE A 302 12.05 -8.05 15.55
CA PHE A 302 12.34 -8.88 14.39
C PHE A 302 12.73 -8.06 13.17
N GLN A 303 12.01 -6.96 12.89
CA GLN A 303 12.37 -6.06 11.79
C GLN A 303 13.73 -5.38 12.02
N ALA A 304 14.08 -5.05 13.26
CA ALA A 304 15.40 -4.48 13.57
C ALA A 304 16.53 -5.51 13.38
N THR A 305 16.28 -6.77 13.75
CA THR A 305 17.22 -7.87 13.54
C THR A 305 17.40 -8.16 12.05
N ALA A 306 16.31 -8.20 11.29
CA ALA A 306 16.35 -8.35 9.84
C ALA A 306 17.11 -7.18 9.18
N PHE A 307 16.81 -5.93 9.59
CA PHE A 307 17.51 -4.75 9.10
C PHE A 307 19.02 -4.84 9.32
N ALA A 308 19.47 -5.20 10.53
CA ALA A 308 20.89 -5.38 10.83
C ALA A 308 21.54 -6.49 9.98
N SER A 309 20.82 -7.59 9.74
CA SER A 309 21.28 -8.64 8.83
C SER A 309 21.46 -8.14 7.39
N TYR A 310 20.53 -7.31 6.90
CA TYR A 310 20.55 -6.77 5.54
C TYR A 310 21.67 -5.73 5.36
N VAL A 311 21.91 -4.90 6.37
CA VAL A 311 23.09 -4.01 6.40
C VAL A 311 24.37 -4.82 6.31
N ALA A 312 24.50 -5.89 7.09
CA ALA A 312 25.69 -6.75 7.07
C ALA A 312 25.94 -7.41 5.70
N GLN A 313 24.87 -7.69 4.96
CA GLN A 313 24.90 -8.26 3.62
C GLN A 313 25.11 -7.22 2.51
N GLY A 314 25.11 -5.92 2.83
CA GLY A 314 25.22 -4.85 1.85
C GLY A 314 23.97 -4.67 0.97
N LEU A 315 22.80 -5.11 1.45
CA LEU A 315 21.54 -4.93 0.73
C LEU A 315 21.05 -3.48 0.83
N LEU A 316 20.39 -3.01 -0.23
CA LEU A 316 19.81 -1.65 -0.31
C LEU A 316 18.31 -1.62 -0.01
N GLU A 317 17.68 -2.79 0.01
CA GLU A 317 16.25 -2.98 0.25
C GLU A 317 16.00 -4.31 0.99
N SER A 318 14.81 -4.46 1.57
CA SER A 318 14.41 -5.71 2.21
C SER A 318 14.02 -6.75 1.14
N PRO A 319 14.59 -7.97 1.16
CA PRO A 319 14.14 -9.05 0.28
C PRO A 319 12.73 -9.55 0.62
N LEU A 320 12.18 -9.20 1.79
CA LEU A 320 10.83 -9.57 2.22
C LEU A 320 9.79 -8.48 1.94
N HIS A 321 10.23 -7.26 1.65
CA HIS A 321 9.37 -6.14 1.27
C HIS A 321 10.16 -5.18 0.37
N PRO A 322 10.43 -5.58 -0.89
CA PRO A 322 11.26 -4.81 -1.81
C PRO A 322 10.60 -3.48 -2.19
N HIS A 323 11.42 -2.52 -2.64
CA HIS A 323 11.00 -1.15 -2.92
C HIS A 323 9.86 -1.07 -3.94
N HIS A 324 9.90 -1.88 -5.00
CA HIS A 324 8.82 -1.90 -6.00
C HIS A 324 7.47 -2.34 -5.39
N GLU A 325 7.50 -3.23 -4.40
CA GLU A 325 6.30 -3.69 -3.70
C GLU A 325 5.77 -2.60 -2.76
N VAL A 326 6.66 -1.96 -2.00
CA VAL A 326 6.31 -0.81 -1.13
C VAL A 326 5.63 0.30 -1.96
N VAL A 327 6.19 0.62 -3.13
CA VAL A 327 5.60 1.59 -4.06
C VAL A 327 4.24 1.11 -4.56
N SER A 328 4.10 -0.15 -4.98
CA SER A 328 2.83 -0.71 -5.47
C SER A 328 1.72 -0.72 -4.40
N VAL A 329 2.07 -0.95 -3.13
CA VAL A 329 1.14 -0.82 -1.99
C VAL A 329 0.64 0.61 -1.88
N MET A 330 1.54 1.60 -2.00
CA MET A 330 1.15 3.01 -1.97
C MET A 330 0.32 3.41 -3.20
N GLU A 331 0.62 2.89 -4.40
CA GLU A 331 -0.19 3.12 -5.61
C GLU A 331 -1.61 2.58 -5.43
N THR A 332 -1.74 1.41 -4.78
CA THR A 332 -3.04 0.83 -4.44
C THR A 332 -3.82 1.71 -3.47
N ILE A 333 -3.15 2.27 -2.46
CA ILE A 333 -3.75 3.20 -1.50
C ILE A 333 -4.17 4.50 -2.19
N ASP A 334 -3.32 5.09 -3.01
CA ASP A 334 -3.60 6.33 -3.73
C ASP A 334 -4.82 6.15 -4.65
N GLU A 335 -4.87 5.05 -5.39
CA GLU A 335 -6.00 4.73 -6.27
C GLU A 335 -7.29 4.49 -5.48
N ALA A 336 -7.23 3.79 -4.35
CA ALA A 336 -8.39 3.60 -3.49
C ALA A 336 -8.91 4.92 -2.90
N ARG A 337 -8.01 5.78 -2.41
CA ARG A 337 -8.36 7.11 -1.88
C ARG A 337 -9.00 7.98 -2.97
N ARG A 338 -8.46 7.95 -4.20
CA ARG A 338 -9.03 8.65 -5.35
C ARG A 338 -10.47 8.20 -5.65
N GLN A 339 -10.73 6.89 -5.63
CA GLN A 339 -12.08 6.36 -5.85
C GLN A 339 -13.05 6.70 -4.71
N ILE A 340 -12.59 6.67 -3.45
CA ILE A 340 -13.43 6.86 -2.24
C ILE A 340 -13.74 8.31 -1.92
N ALA A 341 -12.80 9.24 -2.16
CA ALA A 341 -13.04 10.67 -2.02
C ALA A 341 -14.23 11.14 -2.88
N GLY A 342 -14.65 10.29 -3.83
CA GLY A 342 -15.74 10.56 -4.73
C GLY A 342 -15.28 11.49 -5.81
N ALA A 343 -15.86 11.29 -6.98
CA ALA A 343 -15.72 12.12 -8.16
C ALA A 343 -16.33 13.53 -7.98
N SER A 344 -16.39 14.12 -6.79
CA SER A 344 -16.93 15.47 -6.63
C SER A 344 -16.01 16.45 -7.36
N GLY A 345 -16.50 17.01 -8.48
CA GLY A 345 -15.70 17.84 -9.38
C GLY A 345 -15.01 17.06 -10.53
N ALA A 346 -15.10 15.74 -10.55
CA ALA A 346 -14.63 14.91 -11.64
C ALA A 346 -15.45 15.18 -12.91
N VAL A 347 -14.79 15.10 -14.06
CA VAL A 347 -15.43 15.30 -15.35
C VAL A 347 -15.69 13.94 -15.98
N GLN A 348 -16.96 13.60 -16.17
CA GLN A 348 -17.36 12.51 -17.06
C GLN A 348 -17.47 13.08 -18.47
N HIS A 349 -16.48 12.75 -19.30
CA HIS A 349 -16.44 13.11 -20.71
C HIS A 349 -17.03 11.96 -21.53
N THR A 350 -18.04 12.27 -22.33
CA THR A 350 -18.75 11.28 -23.15
C THR A 350 -18.95 11.81 -24.56
N VAL A 351 -18.47 11.07 -25.56
CA VAL A 351 -18.76 11.35 -26.96
C VAL A 351 -19.51 10.18 -27.58
N ALA A 352 -20.72 10.44 -28.04
CA ALA A 352 -21.49 9.51 -28.87
C ALA A 352 -21.25 9.86 -30.33
N PHE A 353 -21.09 8.86 -31.21
CA PHE A 353 -20.70 9.10 -32.60
C PHE A 353 -21.11 7.98 -33.55
N SER A 354 -21.09 8.29 -34.84
CA SER A 354 -21.21 7.34 -35.96
C SER A 354 -19.99 7.43 -36.85
N LEU A 355 -19.56 6.28 -37.39
CA LEU A 355 -18.41 6.22 -38.30
C LEU A 355 -18.89 6.28 -39.76
N VAL A 356 -18.01 6.76 -40.65
CA VAL A 356 -18.22 6.68 -42.11
C VAL A 356 -18.09 5.25 -42.63
N HIS A 357 -17.52 4.36 -41.82
CA HIS A 357 -17.29 2.96 -42.16
C HIS A 357 -18.58 2.14 -42.06
N GLU A 358 -18.67 1.09 -42.88
CA GLU A 358 -19.77 0.14 -42.80
C GLU A 358 -19.74 -0.60 -41.45
N THR A 359 -20.90 -0.78 -40.82
CA THR A 359 -21.05 -1.50 -39.56
C THR A 359 -20.51 -2.93 -39.68
N GLY A 360 -19.64 -3.33 -38.74
CA GLY A 360 -18.99 -4.63 -38.73
C GLY A 360 -17.77 -4.75 -39.66
N SER A 361 -17.36 -3.68 -40.33
CA SER A 361 -16.17 -3.67 -41.18
C SER A 361 -14.88 -3.74 -40.37
N ALA A 362 -13.79 -4.18 -41.03
CA ALA A 362 -12.46 -4.19 -40.42
C ALA A 362 -11.98 -2.78 -40.05
N ALA A 363 -12.41 -1.75 -40.79
CA ALA A 363 -12.06 -0.36 -40.53
C ALA A 363 -12.75 0.16 -39.26
N GLU A 364 -14.03 -0.15 -39.04
CA GLU A 364 -14.73 0.14 -37.78
C GLU A 364 -14.01 -0.52 -36.59
N ALA A 365 -13.72 -1.83 -36.70
CA ALA A 365 -13.05 -2.57 -35.63
C ALA A 365 -11.66 -2.01 -35.32
N GLU A 366 -10.89 -1.63 -36.35
CA GLU A 366 -9.57 -1.04 -36.18
C GLU A 366 -9.69 0.32 -35.48
N PHE A 367 -10.60 1.20 -35.89
CA PHE A 367 -10.81 2.52 -35.27
C PHE A 367 -11.11 2.40 -33.78
N LEU A 368 -12.08 1.56 -33.41
CA LEU A 368 -12.47 1.35 -32.00
C LEU A 368 -11.31 0.77 -31.18
N SER A 369 -10.56 -0.17 -31.76
CA SER A 369 -9.41 -0.79 -31.08
C SER A 369 -8.25 0.19 -30.90
N HIS A 370 -8.00 1.05 -31.89
CA HIS A 370 -6.97 2.08 -31.84
C HIS A 370 -7.32 3.12 -30.80
N ALA A 371 -8.56 3.65 -30.84
CA ALA A 371 -9.06 4.59 -29.86
C ALA A 371 -8.89 4.07 -28.43
N ARG A 372 -9.29 2.81 -28.18
CA ARG A 372 -9.09 2.17 -26.88
C ARG A 372 -7.62 2.14 -26.48
N ARG A 373 -6.70 1.68 -27.34
CA ARG A 373 -5.27 1.60 -26.99
C ARG A 373 -4.63 2.96 -26.73
N THR A 374 -4.97 3.96 -27.54
CA THR A 374 -4.33 5.28 -27.50
C THR A 374 -4.94 6.13 -26.39
N LEU A 375 -6.26 6.33 -26.40
CA LEU A 375 -6.92 7.27 -25.49
C LEU A 375 -6.91 6.76 -24.04
N SER A 376 -7.08 5.46 -23.80
CA SER A 376 -7.05 4.93 -22.43
C SER A 376 -5.65 4.92 -21.81
N ALA A 377 -4.60 5.14 -22.60
CA ALA A 377 -3.22 5.20 -22.11
C ALA A 377 -2.80 6.63 -21.72
N ILE A 378 -3.60 7.64 -22.06
CA ILE A 378 -3.29 9.04 -21.74
C ILE A 378 -3.39 9.27 -20.22
N PRO A 379 -2.38 9.89 -19.58
CA PRO A 379 -2.42 10.17 -18.15
C PRO A 379 -3.68 10.94 -17.74
N GLY A 380 -4.31 10.48 -16.66
CA GLY A 380 -5.54 11.09 -16.11
C GLY A 380 -6.84 10.48 -16.63
N VAL A 381 -6.80 9.66 -17.69
CA VAL A 381 -7.97 8.92 -18.16
C VAL A 381 -8.27 7.75 -17.22
N THR A 382 -9.50 7.70 -16.70
CA THR A 382 -10.01 6.58 -15.90
C THR A 382 -11.34 6.08 -16.47
N ASP A 383 -11.67 4.81 -16.25
CA ASP A 383 -12.92 4.18 -16.73
C ASP A 383 -13.24 4.35 -18.22
N PHE A 384 -12.21 4.32 -19.09
CA PHE A 384 -12.42 4.40 -20.54
C PHE A 384 -13.23 3.19 -21.03
N THR A 385 -14.43 3.46 -21.57
CA THR A 385 -15.33 2.46 -22.12
C THR A 385 -15.68 2.78 -23.56
N VAL A 386 -15.86 1.71 -24.34
CA VAL A 386 -16.38 1.75 -25.70
C VAL A 386 -17.70 1.00 -25.67
N ASN A 387 -18.79 1.72 -25.87
CA ASN A 387 -20.13 1.20 -25.79
C ASN A 387 -20.81 1.29 -27.16
N ARG A 388 -21.67 0.31 -27.46
CA ARG A 388 -22.56 0.35 -28.62
C ARG A 388 -23.89 0.95 -28.21
N GLN A 389 -24.39 1.92 -28.96
CA GLN A 389 -25.74 2.42 -28.79
C GLN A 389 -26.75 1.35 -29.23
N VAL A 390 -27.74 1.09 -28.38
CA VAL A 390 -28.79 0.08 -28.63
C VAL A 390 -30.17 0.69 -28.76
N SER A 391 -30.34 1.93 -28.34
CA SER A 391 -31.63 2.62 -28.37
C SER A 391 -31.94 3.13 -29.78
N ALA A 392 -33.10 2.76 -30.32
CA ALA A 392 -33.61 3.29 -31.58
C ALA A 392 -33.97 4.80 -31.53
N LYS A 393 -33.81 5.45 -30.38
CA LYS A 393 -34.07 6.90 -30.20
C LYS A 393 -32.86 7.78 -30.51
N SER A 394 -31.70 7.19 -30.72
CA SER A 394 -30.46 7.90 -31.08
C SER A 394 -30.06 7.48 -32.49
N ALA A 395 -29.56 8.45 -33.27
CA ALA A 395 -29.02 8.20 -34.61
C ALA A 395 -27.53 7.81 -34.59
N LEU A 396 -26.90 7.79 -33.41
CA LEU A 396 -25.47 7.51 -33.23
C LEU A 396 -25.25 6.03 -32.88
N ASP A 397 -24.11 5.48 -33.28
CA ASP A 397 -23.84 4.04 -33.18
C ASP A 397 -22.98 3.64 -31.99
N TRP A 398 -22.06 4.52 -31.59
CA TRP A 398 -21.01 4.24 -30.63
C TRP A 398 -20.94 5.33 -29.57
N GLN A 399 -20.32 4.99 -28.45
CA GLN A 399 -19.99 5.92 -27.38
C GLN A 399 -18.60 5.61 -26.84
N PHE A 400 -17.76 6.64 -26.74
CA PHE A 400 -16.63 6.63 -25.82
C PHE A 400 -17.03 7.37 -24.54
N SER A 401 -16.74 6.79 -23.38
CA SER A 401 -16.94 7.43 -22.08
C SER A 401 -15.69 7.25 -21.24
N MET A 402 -15.28 8.30 -20.55
CA MET A 402 -14.12 8.30 -19.65
C MET A 402 -14.32 9.32 -18.52
N VAL A 403 -13.55 9.16 -17.45
CA VAL A 403 -13.63 9.99 -16.25
C VAL A 403 -12.26 10.61 -15.96
N PHE A 404 -12.28 11.90 -15.65
CA PHE A 404 -11.13 12.69 -15.20
C PHE A 404 -11.32 13.11 -13.76
N ALA A 405 -10.24 13.14 -12.97
CA ALA A 405 -10.28 13.51 -11.56
C ALA A 405 -10.90 14.90 -11.31
N ASP A 406 -10.65 15.86 -12.23
CA ASP A 406 -11.21 17.20 -12.21
C ASP A 406 -11.15 17.86 -13.61
N ARG A 407 -11.56 19.13 -13.69
CA ARG A 407 -11.51 19.93 -14.92
C ARG A 407 -10.08 20.19 -15.43
N ALA A 408 -9.08 20.23 -14.55
CA ALA A 408 -7.69 20.46 -14.96
C ALA A 408 -7.11 19.20 -15.63
N ALA A 409 -7.41 18.02 -15.08
CA ALA A 409 -7.08 16.74 -15.69
C ALA A 409 -7.75 16.58 -17.06
N PHE A 410 -9.03 16.96 -17.19
CA PHE A 410 -9.72 16.97 -18.48
C PHE A 410 -9.05 17.91 -19.50
N ALA A 411 -8.71 19.13 -19.10
CA ALA A 411 -8.01 20.07 -19.97
C ALA A 411 -6.61 19.58 -20.38
N ALA A 412 -5.90 18.88 -19.48
CA ALA A 412 -4.62 18.27 -19.79
C ALA A 412 -4.74 17.13 -20.81
N TYR A 413 -5.78 16.31 -20.72
CA TYR A 413 -6.12 15.29 -21.71
C TYR A 413 -6.42 15.92 -23.07
N ASP A 414 -7.26 16.95 -23.11
CA ASP A 414 -7.67 17.60 -24.36
C ASP A 414 -6.45 18.19 -25.12
N ALA A 415 -5.48 18.71 -24.37
CA ALA A 415 -4.22 19.23 -24.90
C ALA A 415 -3.13 18.17 -25.15
N HIS A 416 -3.35 16.90 -24.77
CA HIS A 416 -2.31 15.87 -24.85
C HIS A 416 -1.94 15.55 -26.31
N PRO A 417 -0.65 15.43 -26.68
CA PRO A 417 -0.24 15.20 -28.06
C PRO A 417 -0.92 13.99 -28.72
N ASP A 418 -1.02 12.87 -28.01
CA ASP A 418 -1.66 11.65 -28.52
C ASP A 418 -3.17 11.84 -28.75
N HIS A 419 -3.85 12.64 -27.91
CA HIS A 419 -5.25 12.99 -28.12
C HIS A 419 -5.40 13.84 -29.39
N VAL A 420 -4.59 14.90 -29.51
CA VAL A 420 -4.59 15.80 -30.67
C VAL A 420 -4.29 15.03 -31.96
N GLU A 421 -3.28 14.14 -31.96
CA GLU A 421 -2.94 13.31 -33.10
C GLU A 421 -4.07 12.34 -33.46
N PHE A 422 -4.67 11.68 -32.48
CA PHE A 422 -5.82 10.80 -32.71
C PHE A 422 -6.99 11.56 -33.33
N VAL A 423 -7.30 12.76 -32.82
CA VAL A 423 -8.37 13.60 -33.37
C VAL A 423 -8.09 13.97 -34.82
N GLN A 424 -6.87 14.41 -35.13
CA GLN A 424 -6.52 14.86 -36.48
C GLN A 424 -6.43 13.71 -37.49
N SER A 425 -5.83 12.57 -37.09
CA SER A 425 -5.51 11.47 -38.00
C SER A 425 -6.62 10.44 -38.14
N ARG A 426 -7.44 10.26 -37.09
CA ARG A 426 -8.49 9.23 -37.04
C ARG A 426 -9.87 9.84 -36.93
N TRP A 427 -10.12 10.69 -35.92
CA TRP A 427 -11.46 11.19 -35.62
C TRP A 427 -12.06 12.03 -36.76
N VAL A 428 -11.37 13.10 -37.15
CA VAL A 428 -11.84 14.03 -38.22
C VAL A 428 -12.15 13.33 -39.54
N PRO A 429 -11.31 12.41 -40.07
CA PRO A 429 -11.62 11.74 -41.34
C PRO A 429 -12.63 10.61 -41.25
N GLU A 430 -12.84 9.99 -40.08
CA GLU A 430 -13.61 8.73 -39.96
C GLU A 430 -14.94 8.86 -39.20
N VAL A 431 -15.16 9.94 -38.45
CA VAL A 431 -16.41 10.19 -37.71
C VAL A 431 -17.35 11.05 -38.56
N ALA A 432 -18.54 10.50 -38.85
CA ALA A 432 -19.56 11.14 -39.68
C ALA A 432 -20.39 12.16 -38.90
N GLU A 433 -20.79 11.82 -37.68
CA GLU A 433 -21.60 12.63 -36.79
C GLU A 433 -21.24 12.30 -35.35
N PHE A 434 -21.26 13.30 -34.46
CA PHE A 434 -21.03 13.08 -33.04
C PHE A 434 -21.77 14.09 -32.16
N GLN A 435 -21.97 13.70 -30.90
CA GLN A 435 -22.42 14.55 -29.82
C GLN A 435 -21.51 14.33 -28.61
N GLU A 436 -20.91 15.42 -28.15
CA GLU A 436 -20.05 15.45 -26.97
C GLU A 436 -20.81 16.04 -25.78
N ASN A 437 -20.67 15.41 -24.62
CA ASN A 437 -21.24 15.89 -23.37
C ASN A 437 -20.23 15.69 -22.23
N ASP A 438 -19.95 16.78 -21.52
CA ASP A 438 -19.09 16.79 -20.35
C ASP A 438 -19.92 17.13 -19.12
N PHE A 439 -19.92 16.22 -18.15
CA PHE A 439 -20.64 16.40 -16.90
C PHE A 439 -19.67 16.46 -15.74
N GLU A 440 -19.86 17.43 -14.87
CA GLU A 440 -19.24 17.42 -13.56
C GLU A 440 -20.06 16.50 -12.66
N VAL A 441 -19.40 15.50 -12.07
CA VAL A 441 -20.06 14.61 -11.13
C VAL A 441 -20.27 15.40 -9.83
N LEU A 442 -21.55 15.60 -9.49
CA LEU A 442 -21.94 16.27 -8.27
C LEU A 442 -21.80 15.33 -7.07
N PRO A 443 -21.49 15.85 -5.87
CA PRO A 443 -21.60 15.07 -4.65
C PRO A 443 -23.04 14.55 -4.51
N GLY A 444 -23.16 13.24 -4.25
CA GLY A 444 -24.43 12.52 -4.13
C GLY A 444 -25.16 12.71 -2.81
#